data_AF-A0A8T4BX96-F1
#
_entry.id   AF-A0A8T4BX96-F1
#
_cell.length_a   1.000
_cell.length_b   1.000
_cell.length_c   1.000
_cell.angle_alpha   90.00
_cell.angle_beta   90.00
_cell.angle_gamma   90.00
#
_symmetry.space_group_name_H-M   'P 1'
#
loop_
_entity.id
_entity.type
_entity.pdbx_description
1 polymer ?
#
loop_
_entity_poly.entity_id
_entity_poly.type
_entity_poly.pdbx_seq_one_letter_code
_entity_poly.pdbx_strand_id
1 'polypeptide(L)'
;MDSMMWILIFVAVAIVLLGVLAIFFIKSKEGKHKVDYYSLFLIGLIWVAVGIPLKNSALWIVGVVFFIIGLANKEKWKKNRTDWKKVTKRQKKILYIAIVMLFLLLVAGIIVFWLTKAGML
;
A
#
# COMPACT_ATOMS: atom_id res chain seq x y z
N MET A 1 -26.10 -14.54 -7.25
CA MET A 1 -24.67 -14.67 -6.88
C MET A 1 -24.59 -14.20 -5.45
N ASP A 2 -24.15 -15.05 -4.53
CA ASP A 2 -24.11 -14.68 -3.11
C ASP A 2 -23.12 -13.53 -2.88
N SER A 3 -23.35 -12.71 -1.85
CA SER A 3 -22.46 -11.59 -1.48
C SER A 3 -20.99 -12.02 -1.33
N MET A 4 -20.75 -13.28 -0.94
CA MET A 4 -19.42 -13.90 -0.87
C MET A 4 -18.72 -13.98 -2.24
N MET A 5 -19.47 -14.24 -3.31
CA MET A 5 -18.95 -14.35 -4.67
C MET A 5 -18.52 -12.97 -5.20
N TRP A 6 -19.28 -11.91 -4.92
CA TRP A 6 -18.93 -10.53 -5.25
C TRP A 6 -17.66 -10.06 -4.52
N ILE A 7 -17.53 -10.39 -3.23
CA ILE A 7 -16.32 -10.09 -2.45
C ILE A 7 -15.10 -10.79 -3.05
N LEU A 8 -15.22 -12.07 -3.43
CA LEU A 8 -14.12 -12.82 -4.05
C LEU A 8 -13.70 -12.22 -5.40
N ILE A 9 -14.66 -11.83 -6.25
CA ILE A 9 -14.36 -11.16 -7.53
C ILE A 9 -13.62 -9.84 -7.28
N PHE A 10 -14.09 -9.03 -6.32
CA PHE A 10 -13.45 -7.77 -5.99
C PHE A 10 -12.01 -7.95 -5.49
N VAL A 11 -11.78 -8.91 -4.59
CA VAL A 11 -10.43 -9.24 -4.10
C VAL A 11 -9.53 -9.73 -5.24
N ALA A 12 -10.03 -10.58 -6.13
CA ALA A 12 -9.28 -11.05 -7.29
C ALA A 12 -8.85 -9.87 -8.21
N VAL A 13 -9.78 -8.96 -8.52
CA VAL A 13 -9.48 -7.75 -9.32
C VAL A 13 -8.44 -6.87 -8.61
N ALA A 14 -8.56 -6.67 -7.30
CA ALA A 14 -7.61 -5.89 -6.53
C ALA A 14 -6.20 -6.49 -6.56
N ILE A 15 -6.06 -7.81 -6.41
CA ILE A 15 -4.78 -8.52 -6.50
C ILE A 15 -4.16 -8.34 -7.89
N VAL A 16 -4.94 -8.49 -8.96
CA VAL A 16 -4.46 -8.30 -10.34
C VAL A 16 -3.98 -6.87 -10.55
N LEU A 17 -4.73 -5.86 -10.11
CA LEU A 17 -4.34 -4.45 -10.25
C LEU A 17 -3.06 -4.13 -9.47
N LEU A 18 -2.93 -4.63 -8.24
CA LEU A 18 -1.71 -4.49 -7.44
C LEU A 18 -0.51 -5.18 -8.09
N GLY A 19 -0.72 -6.37 -8.68
CA GLY A 19 0.32 -7.09 -9.41
C GLY A 19 0.80 -6.32 -10.65
N VAL A 20 -0.13 -5.76 -11.44
CA VAL A 20 0.20 -4.92 -12.60
C VAL A 20 0.99 -3.69 -12.15
N LEU A 21 0.55 -2.99 -11.11
CA LEU A 21 1.28 -1.85 -10.55
C LEU A 21 2.69 -2.26 -10.13
N ALA A 22 2.86 -3.37 -9.41
CA ALA A 22 4.16 -3.87 -8.96
C ALA A 22 5.10 -4.12 -10.15
N ILE A 23 4.62 -4.76 -11.22
CA ILE A 23 5.42 -4.98 -12.44
C ILE A 23 5.84 -3.66 -13.08
N PHE A 24 4.94 -2.68 -13.17
CA PHE A 24 5.26 -1.34 -13.69
C PHE A 24 6.33 -0.63 -12.84
N PHE A 25 6.25 -0.73 -11.52
CA PHE A 25 7.25 -0.15 -10.61
C PHE A 25 8.61 -0.85 -10.74
N ILE A 26 8.65 -2.18 -10.85
CA ILE A 26 9.90 -2.94 -11.03
C ILE A 26 10.55 -2.62 -12.40
N LYS A 27 9.74 -2.45 -13.45
CA LYS A 27 10.22 -2.14 -14.80
C LYS A 27 10.69 -0.69 -14.94
N SER A 28 10.22 0.22 -14.07
CA SER A 28 10.64 1.63 -13.96
C SER A 28 12.05 1.81 -13.36
N LYS A 29 12.98 0.88 -13.64
CA LYS A 29 14.32 0.70 -13.06
C LYS A 29 15.34 1.83 -13.33
N GLU A 30 14.91 3.08 -13.29
CA GLU A 30 15.80 4.25 -13.22
C GLU A 30 16.39 4.36 -11.80
N GLY A 31 17.52 3.67 -11.61
CA GLY A 31 18.40 3.85 -10.46
C GLY A 31 18.19 2.84 -9.32
N LYS A 32 19.30 2.39 -8.74
CA LYS A 32 19.34 1.61 -7.49
C LYS A 32 18.69 2.43 -6.37
N HIS A 33 17.38 2.30 -6.19
CA HIS A 33 16.65 2.98 -5.14
C HIS A 33 17.18 2.45 -3.80
N LYS A 34 17.90 3.33 -3.08
CA LYS A 34 18.31 3.03 -1.71
C LYS A 34 17.04 2.90 -0.88
N VAL A 35 17.04 1.92 0.03
CA VAL A 35 15.89 1.70 0.92
C VAL A 35 15.66 2.95 1.77
N ASP A 36 14.46 3.50 1.67
CA ASP A 36 14.02 4.64 2.48
C ASP A 36 13.57 4.12 3.87
N TYR A 37 14.54 4.02 4.77
CA TYR A 37 14.32 3.53 6.14
C TYR A 37 13.35 4.41 6.94
N TYR A 38 13.20 5.69 6.57
CA TYR A 38 12.20 6.56 7.20
C TYR A 38 10.79 6.15 6.78
N SER A 39 10.60 5.86 5.49
CA SER A 39 9.32 5.34 4.99
C SER A 39 8.99 3.96 5.58
N LEU A 40 9.99 3.08 5.76
CA LEU A 40 9.80 1.79 6.46
C LEU A 40 9.37 1.97 7.92
N PHE A 41 10.01 2.89 8.65
CA PHE A 41 9.61 3.24 10.01
C PHE A 41 8.15 3.73 10.07
N LEU A 42 7.76 4.61 9.15
CA LEU A 42 6.42 5.18 9.09
C LEU A 42 5.36 4.12 8.77
N ILE A 43 5.62 3.25 7.79
CA ILE A 43 4.75 2.11 7.44
C ILE A 43 4.62 1.16 8.63
N GLY A 44 5.73 0.83 9.29
CA GLY A 44 5.73 0.00 10.49
C GLY A 44 4.84 0.58 11.59
N LEU A 45 4.98 1.87 11.87
CA LEU A 45 4.16 2.57 12.86
C LEU A 45 2.66 2.54 12.51
N ILE A 46 2.31 2.79 11.25
CA ILE A 46 0.91 2.73 10.76
C ILE A 46 0.37 1.31 10.94
N TRP A 47 1.13 0.28 10.57
CA TRP A 47 0.70 -1.11 10.66
C TRP A 47 0.53 -1.58 12.10
N VAL A 48 1.39 -1.14 13.02
CA VAL A 48 1.16 -1.41 14.45
C VAL A 48 -0.13 -0.74 14.93
N ALA A 49 -0.31 0.55 14.62
CA ALA A 49 -1.46 1.33 15.05
C ALA A 49 -2.79 0.79 14.51
N VAL A 50 -2.79 0.25 13.28
CA VAL A 50 -3.98 -0.34 12.63
C VAL A 50 -4.16 -1.81 13.03
N GLY A 51 -3.08 -2.57 13.17
CA GLY A 51 -3.11 -4.00 13.42
C GLY A 51 -3.62 -4.38 14.81
N ILE A 52 -3.32 -3.55 15.82
CA ILE A 52 -3.77 -3.79 17.21
C ILE A 52 -5.30 -3.70 17.33
N PRO A 53 -5.98 -2.61 16.91
CA PRO A 53 -7.44 -2.53 16.95
C PRO A 53 -8.15 -3.63 16.15
N LEU A 54 -7.56 -4.03 15.01
CA LEU A 54 -8.10 -5.09 14.16
C LEU A 54 -7.82 -6.50 14.70
N LYS A 55 -7.12 -6.64 15.84
CA LYS A 55 -6.68 -7.92 16.42
C LYS A 55 -5.96 -8.82 15.40
N ASN A 56 -5.27 -8.20 14.44
CA ASN A 56 -4.60 -8.92 13.36
C ASN A 56 -3.12 -9.09 13.68
N SER A 57 -2.78 -10.28 14.17
CA SER A 57 -1.42 -10.63 14.60
C SER A 57 -0.38 -10.48 13.50
N ALA A 58 -0.69 -10.90 12.27
CA ALA A 58 0.23 -10.74 11.16
C ALA A 58 0.56 -9.26 10.90
N LEU A 59 -0.46 -8.39 10.95
CA LEU A 59 -0.32 -6.98 10.60
C LEU A 59 0.49 -6.22 11.65
N TRP A 60 0.20 -6.39 12.94
CA TRP A 60 0.96 -5.69 13.98
C TRP A 60 2.37 -6.28 14.16
N ILE A 61 2.58 -7.60 14.02
CA ILE A 61 3.92 -8.20 14.11
C ILE A 61 4.81 -7.69 12.98
N VAL A 62 4.33 -7.72 11.73
CA VAL A 62 5.11 -7.20 10.59
C VAL A 62 5.33 -5.69 10.74
N GLY A 63 4.32 -4.97 11.26
CA GLY A 63 4.46 -3.55 11.61
C GLY A 63 5.60 -3.30 12.60
N VAL A 64 5.69 -4.08 13.68
CA VAL A 64 6.78 -3.99 14.67
C VAL A 64 8.13 -4.26 14.02
N VAL A 65 8.22 -5.28 13.15
CA VAL A 65 9.48 -5.58 12.44
C VAL A 65 9.94 -4.40 11.57
N PHE A 66 9.04 -3.82 10.77
CA PHE A 66 9.37 -2.64 9.95
C PHE A 66 9.68 -1.41 10.78
N PHE A 67 8.98 -1.21 11.89
CA PHE A 67 9.24 -0.14 12.83
C PHE A 67 10.66 -0.25 13.41
N ILE A 68 11.05 -1.45 13.88
CA ILE A 68 12.40 -1.71 14.42
C ILE A 68 13.47 -1.54 13.35
N ILE A 69 13.30 -2.13 12.15
CA ILE A 69 14.26 -2.01 11.06
C ILE A 69 14.46 -0.55 10.64
N GLY A 70 13.35 0.21 10.56
CA GLY A 70 13.37 1.63 10.24
C GLY A 70 14.09 2.45 11.31
N LEU A 71 13.82 2.17 12.59
CA LEU A 71 14.44 2.86 13.73
C LEU A 71 15.92 2.52 13.90
N ALA A 72 16.31 1.25 13.73
CA ALA A 72 17.70 0.79 13.79
C ALA A 72 18.57 1.43 12.70
N ASN A 73 17.97 1.87 11.58
CA ASN A 73 18.66 2.57 10.49
C ASN A 73 18.39 4.09 10.50
N LYS A 74 18.06 4.68 11.66
CA LYS A 74 17.76 6.12 11.82
C LYS A 74 18.83 7.05 11.24
N GLU A 75 20.10 6.68 11.33
CA GLU A 75 21.21 7.45 10.76
C GLU A 75 21.12 7.62 9.25
N LYS A 76 20.50 6.65 8.56
CA LYS A 76 20.33 6.64 7.10
C LYS A 76 19.08 7.41 6.66
N TRP A 77 18.24 7.87 7.59
CA TRP A 77 17.00 8.59 7.25
C TRP A 77 17.27 9.80 6.37
N LYS A 78 18.23 10.67 6.73
CA LYS A 78 18.53 11.87 5.93
C LYS A 78 19.25 11.58 4.61
N LYS A 79 20.02 10.48 4.55
CA LYS A 79 20.84 10.11 3.38
C LYS A 79 20.05 9.37 2.30
N ASN A 80 19.06 8.57 2.71
CA ASN A 80 18.26 7.73 1.82
C ASN A 80 16.81 8.20 1.69
N ARG A 81 16.44 9.35 2.27
CA ARG A 81 15.11 9.91 2.10
C ARG A 81 14.85 10.16 0.63
N THR A 82 13.69 9.69 0.16
CA THR A 82 13.25 9.98 -1.20
C THR A 82 12.97 11.47 -1.32
N ASP A 83 13.76 12.17 -2.13
CA ASP A 83 13.55 13.58 -2.42
C ASP A 83 12.52 13.70 -3.55
N TRP A 84 11.29 14.11 -3.18
CA TRP A 84 10.18 14.33 -4.10
C TRP A 84 10.49 15.34 -5.22
N LYS A 85 11.52 16.18 -5.04
CA LYS A 85 12.00 17.11 -6.09
C LYS A 85 12.82 16.40 -7.17
N LYS A 86 13.43 15.26 -6.86
CA LYS A 86 14.27 14.47 -7.80
C LYS A 86 13.49 13.39 -8.55
N VAL A 87 12.24 13.14 -8.18
CA VAL A 87 11.35 12.18 -8.85
C VAL A 87 11.04 12.67 -10.27
N THR A 88 11.31 11.83 -11.28
CA THR A 88 11.12 12.21 -12.69
C THR A 88 9.65 12.45 -13.02
N LYS A 89 9.35 13.23 -14.06
CA LYS A 89 7.96 13.48 -14.51
C LYS A 89 7.19 12.16 -14.77
N ARG A 90 7.90 11.14 -15.29
CA ARG A 90 7.35 9.79 -15.53
C ARG A 90 7.00 9.06 -14.23
N GLN A 91 7.90 9.08 -13.25
CA GLN A 91 7.65 8.47 -11.93
C GLN A 91 6.50 9.17 -11.20
N LYS A 92 6.44 10.52 -11.24
CA LYS A 92 5.30 11.27 -10.68
C LYS A 92 3.99 10.83 -11.32
N LYS A 93 3.95 10.67 -12.65
CA LYS A 93 2.75 10.21 -13.36
C LYS A 93 2.33 8.80 -12.90
N ILE A 94 3.25 7.86 -12.77
CA ILE A 94 2.96 6.51 -12.26
C ILE A 94 2.42 6.56 -10.83
N LEU A 95 3.02 7.39 -9.97
CA LEU A 95 2.61 7.53 -8.58
C LEU A 95 1.22 8.16 -8.46
N TYR A 96 0.91 9.20 -9.26
CA TYR A 96 -0.44 9.75 -9.34
C TYR A 96 -1.45 8.72 -9.86
N ILE A 97 -1.12 7.97 -10.90
CA ILE A 97 -2.00 6.90 -11.41
C ILE A 97 -2.24 5.85 -10.31
N ALA A 98 -1.20 5.45 -9.57
CA ALA A 98 -1.33 4.50 -8.47
C ALA A 98 -2.22 5.05 -7.36
N ILE A 99 -2.06 6.32 -6.97
CA ILE A 99 -2.91 6.96 -5.95
C ILE A 99 -4.37 7.02 -6.41
N VAL A 100 -4.62 7.47 -7.64
CA VAL A 100 -5.98 7.56 -8.19
C VAL A 100 -6.62 6.18 -8.30
N MET A 101 -5.87 5.18 -8.78
CA MET A 101 -6.36 3.80 -8.87
C MET A 101 -6.68 3.22 -7.50
N LEU A 102 -5.81 3.41 -6.50
CA LEU A 102 -6.05 2.96 -5.12
C LEU A 102 -7.27 3.66 -4.51
N PHE A 103 -7.45 4.96 -4.79
CA PHE A 103 -8.60 5.72 -4.32
C PHE A 103 -9.91 5.19 -4.94
N LEU A 104 -9.93 4.97 -6.26
CA LEU A 104 -11.08 4.37 -6.94
C LEU A 104 -11.41 2.99 -6.40
N LEU A 105 -10.39 2.18 -6.11
CA LEU A 105 -10.55 0.84 -5.54
C LEU A 105 -11.16 0.90 -4.13
N LEU A 106 -10.71 1.86 -3.31
CA LEU A 106 -11.27 2.11 -1.98
C LEU A 106 -12.74 2.54 -2.07
N VAL A 107 -13.09 3.48 -2.96
CA VAL A 107 -14.47 3.93 -3.17
C VAL A 107 -15.35 2.78 -3.65
N ALA A 108 -14.88 1.99 -4.63
CA ALA A 108 -15.60 0.81 -5.11
C ALA A 108 -15.84 -0.21 -4.00
N GLY A 109 -14.83 -0.47 -3.15
CA GLY A 109 -14.96 -1.35 -1.99
C GLY A 109 -16.02 -0.87 -0.99
N ILE A 110 -16.05 0.44 -0.71
CA ILE A 110 -17.09 1.04 0.15
C ILE A 110 -18.48 0.88 -0.46
N ILE A 111 -18.63 1.10 -1.77
CA ILE A 111 -19.90 0.92 -2.48
C ILE A 111 -20.37 -0.53 -2.38
N VAL A 112 -19.49 -1.49 -2.69
CA VAL A 112 -19.83 -2.93 -2.59
C VAL A 112 -20.24 -3.30 -1.16
N PHE A 113 -19.54 -2.80 -0.14
CA PHE A 113 -19.89 -3.02 1.26
C PHE A 113 -21.27 -2.47 1.63
N TRP A 114 -21.60 -1.25 1.16
CA TRP A 114 -22.93 -0.67 1.38
C TRP A 114 -24.04 -1.41 0.64
N LEU A 115 -23.80 -1.80 -0.61
CA LEU A 115 -24.78 -2.54 -1.42
C LEU A 115 -25.07 -3.94 -0.84
N THR A 116 -24.03 -4.65 -0.39
CA THR A 116 -24.20 -5.94 0.30
C THR A 116 -24.93 -5.78 1.62
N LYS A 117 -24.59 -4.76 2.43
CA LYS A 117 -25.32 -4.48 3.68
C LYS A 117 -26.79 -4.10 3.44
N ALA A 118 -27.09 -3.41 2.34
CA ALA A 118 -28.44 -3.04 1.95
C ALA A 118 -29.25 -4.19 1.32
N GLY A 119 -28.67 -5.39 1.17
CA GLY A 119 -29.33 -6.55 0.58
C GLY A 119 -29.56 -6.43 -0.94
N MET A 120 -28.87 -5.50 -1.60
CA MET A 120 -28.97 -5.29 -3.05
C MET A 120 -28.00 -6.18 -3.86
N LEU A 121 -27.10 -6.92 -3.18
CA LEU A 121 -26.08 -7.79 -3.77
C LEU A 121 -25.90 -9.12 -3.02
#